data_AF-A0A0R3MI86-F1
#
_entry.id   AF-A0A0R3MI86-F1
#
_cell.length_a   1.000
_cell.length_b   1.000
_cell.length_c   1.000
_cell.angle_alpha   90.00
_cell.angle_beta   90.00
_cell.angle_gamma   90.00
#
_symmetry.space_group_name_H-M   'P 1'
#
loop_
_entity.id
_entity.type
_entity.pdbx_description
1 polymer ?
#
loop_
_entity_poly.entity_id
_entity_poly.type
_entity_poly.pdbx_seq_one_letter_code
_entity_poly.pdbx_strand_id
1 'polypeptide(L)'
;MNMNLEEVTMAKAAIRSCQETMALAVLVTFICLGLFSGGVMAQKSKAPEDALEAFDRNNFDNSANVDNKWFPLQPGTQVVYKGFTEEDGKRVPARVVQTVTDLTKVINGVRTVVVWDVDYKDGKVKESEIIFFAQAKDGNVWLLGELREVYDEAEFVGSRAWLAGLDGSNAGIMMKADPRPGTPSYSQGYAPPPFNWADRGAVEKVGQKACVPAGCYKDVLVIAESSKHEGPDAQQLKYYAPGVGYIKVGWRGKGEKLRETLELAEIVKLTPDALAKARAEALEIEKRAYLYGRTPPAELMKSATDARGQ
;
A
#
# COMPACT_ATOMS: atom_id res chain seq x y z
N MET A 1 8.55 -21.30 -48.38
CA MET A 1 8.11 -20.06 -49.06
C MET A 1 6.60 -20.02 -48.93
N ASN A 2 6.08 -19.02 -48.21
CA ASN A 2 4.67 -18.70 -47.93
C ASN A 2 3.79 -19.81 -47.35
N MET A 3 3.68 -19.83 -46.01
CA MET A 3 2.53 -20.42 -45.33
C MET A 3 1.32 -19.49 -45.42
N ASN A 4 0.18 -20.12 -45.67
CA ASN A 4 -1.09 -19.58 -46.18
C ASN A 4 -1.92 -18.85 -45.12
N LEU A 5 -2.86 -18.03 -45.60
CA LEU A 5 -3.83 -17.24 -44.81
C LEU A 5 -4.72 -18.08 -43.86
N GLU A 6 -4.76 -19.41 -44.00
CA GLU A 6 -5.53 -20.31 -43.14
C GLU A 6 -4.89 -20.55 -41.76
N GLU A 7 -3.56 -20.50 -41.63
CA GLU A 7 -2.89 -20.68 -40.32
C GLU A 7 -2.96 -19.41 -39.46
N VAL A 8 -3.04 -18.23 -40.08
CA VAL A 8 -3.31 -16.94 -39.39
C VAL A 8 -4.75 -16.90 -38.84
N THR A 9 -5.66 -17.71 -39.40
CA THR A 9 -7.07 -17.75 -39.00
C THR A 9 -7.28 -18.63 -37.75
N MET A 10 -6.48 -19.68 -37.57
CA MET A 10 -6.48 -20.52 -36.36
C MET A 10 -5.86 -19.80 -35.14
N ALA A 11 -4.82 -18.99 -35.34
CA ALA A 11 -4.20 -18.20 -34.25
C ALA A 11 -5.13 -17.11 -33.68
N LYS A 12 -6.09 -16.61 -34.47
CA LYS A 12 -7.12 -15.65 -34.02
C LYS A 12 -8.30 -16.29 -33.27
N ALA A 13 -8.46 -17.62 -33.34
CA ALA A 13 -9.50 -18.35 -32.61
C ALA A 13 -9.14 -18.60 -31.12
N ALA A 14 -7.84 -18.67 -30.78
CA ALA A 14 -7.38 -18.83 -29.40
C ALA A 14 -7.49 -17.55 -28.55
N ILE A 15 -7.51 -16.37 -29.20
CA ILE A 15 -7.56 -15.04 -28.55
C ILE A 15 -9.01 -14.59 -28.26
N ARG A 16 -10.03 -15.37 -28.68
CA ARG A 16 -11.46 -15.01 -28.54
C ARG A 16 -12.24 -15.82 -27.49
N SER A 17 -11.58 -16.64 -26.67
CA SER A 17 -12.24 -17.64 -25.82
C SER A 17 -12.30 -17.34 -24.31
N CYS A 18 -12.02 -16.12 -23.84
CA CYS A 18 -12.17 -15.82 -22.40
C CYS A 18 -12.79 -14.46 -22.08
N GLN A 19 -13.49 -13.85 -23.05
CA GLN A 19 -14.38 -12.74 -22.78
C GLN A 19 -15.72 -12.97 -23.48
N GLU A 20 -16.78 -12.74 -22.70
CA GLU A 20 -18.16 -12.46 -23.10
C GLU A 20 -19.08 -13.64 -23.44
N THR A 21 -19.94 -13.97 -22.47
CA THR A 21 -21.42 -13.84 -22.49
C THR A 21 -21.98 -14.72 -21.36
N MET A 22 -22.92 -14.30 -20.52
CA MET A 22 -24.26 -13.84 -20.86
C MET A 22 -24.89 -13.01 -19.73
N ALA A 23 -25.65 -12.00 -20.12
CA ALA A 23 -26.68 -11.37 -19.30
C ALA A 23 -28.07 -11.98 -19.58
N LEU A 24 -28.98 -11.75 -18.62
CA LEU A 24 -30.46 -11.69 -18.66
C LEU A 24 -31.36 -12.94 -18.41
N ALA A 25 -31.96 -12.92 -17.21
CA ALA A 25 -33.40 -13.00 -16.85
C ALA A 25 -34.31 -14.17 -17.29
N VAL A 26 -34.87 -14.88 -16.30
CA VAL A 26 -36.23 -15.47 -16.36
C VAL A 26 -36.93 -15.33 -14.99
N LEU A 27 -38.15 -14.79 -15.05
CA LEU A 27 -39.15 -14.64 -13.99
C LEU A 27 -39.94 -15.96 -13.83
N VAL A 28 -40.02 -16.53 -12.63
CA VAL A 28 -41.08 -17.49 -12.27
C VAL A 28 -41.57 -17.20 -10.85
N THR A 29 -42.85 -16.84 -10.76
CA THR A 29 -43.61 -16.64 -9.53
C THR A 29 -44.15 -17.99 -9.05
N PHE A 30 -43.95 -18.33 -7.79
CA PHE A 30 -44.83 -19.26 -7.06
C PHE A 30 -45.06 -18.74 -5.64
N ILE A 31 -46.33 -18.51 -5.33
CA ILE A 31 -46.86 -18.17 -4.01
C ILE A 31 -47.15 -19.49 -3.29
N CYS A 32 -46.61 -19.67 -2.08
CA CYS A 32 -47.21 -20.51 -1.04
C CYS A 32 -46.95 -19.87 0.33
N LEU A 33 -48.05 -19.55 1.03
CA LEU A 33 -48.09 -19.13 2.43
C LEU A 33 -47.51 -20.21 3.35
N GLY A 34 -46.73 -19.79 4.34
CA GLY A 34 -46.37 -20.59 5.51
C GLY A 34 -45.90 -19.69 6.65
N LEU A 35 -46.78 -19.45 7.62
CA LEU A 35 -46.50 -18.81 8.91
C LEU A 35 -45.47 -19.64 9.70
N PHE A 36 -44.33 -19.06 10.07
CA PHE A 36 -43.58 -19.44 11.28
C PHE A 36 -42.79 -18.24 11.83
N SER A 37 -43.27 -17.76 12.99
CA SER A 37 -42.55 -17.39 14.20
C SER A 37 -41.11 -16.85 14.11
N GLY A 38 -40.95 -15.58 14.48
CA GLY A 38 -39.85 -15.05 15.29
C GLY A 38 -38.43 -15.57 15.04
N GLY A 39 -37.80 -15.09 13.97
CA GLY A 39 -36.34 -15.13 13.84
C GLY A 39 -35.75 -13.80 14.25
N VAL A 40 -35.13 -13.73 15.43
CA VAL A 40 -34.18 -12.65 15.75
C VAL A 40 -33.15 -12.67 14.62
N MET A 41 -33.07 -11.60 13.83
CA MET A 41 -31.94 -11.42 12.92
C MET A 41 -30.70 -11.30 13.80
N ALA A 42 -30.00 -12.42 13.97
CA ALA A 42 -28.64 -12.44 14.46
C ALA A 42 -27.83 -11.64 13.44
N GLN A 43 -27.60 -10.37 13.76
CA GLN A 43 -26.64 -9.53 13.10
C GLN A 43 -25.33 -10.32 13.16
N LYS A 44 -24.91 -10.91 12.03
CA LYS A 44 -23.61 -11.54 11.89
C LYS A 44 -22.61 -10.46 12.30
N SER A 45 -22.05 -10.58 13.50
CA SER A 45 -20.90 -9.78 13.88
C SER A 45 -19.87 -10.02 12.78
N LYS A 46 -19.35 -8.94 12.18
CA LYS A 46 -18.20 -9.06 11.27
C LYS A 46 -17.14 -9.86 12.03
N ALA A 47 -16.59 -10.88 11.39
CA ALA A 47 -15.49 -11.64 11.98
C ALA A 47 -14.40 -10.64 12.42
N PRO A 48 -13.68 -10.88 13.53
CA PRO A 48 -12.62 -9.98 14.01
C PRO A 48 -11.60 -9.58 12.93
N GLU A 49 -11.46 -10.40 11.89
CA GLU A 49 -10.56 -10.21 10.75
C GLU A 49 -11.10 -9.24 9.67
N ASP A 50 -12.41 -8.97 9.62
CA ASP A 50 -13.03 -7.94 8.77
C ASP A 50 -13.19 -6.60 9.54
N ALA A 51 -12.67 -6.51 10.77
CA ALA A 51 -12.76 -5.32 11.60
C ALA A 51 -11.71 -4.28 11.19
N LEU A 52 -12.16 -3.05 10.97
CA LEU A 52 -11.29 -1.91 10.76
C LEU A 52 -10.93 -1.30 12.12
N GLU A 53 -9.72 -0.77 12.24
CA GLU A 53 -9.34 -0.07 13.45
C GLU A 53 -10.10 1.25 13.58
N ALA A 54 -10.44 1.61 14.81
CA ALA A 54 -11.20 2.82 15.07
C ALA A 54 -10.36 4.05 14.70
N PHE A 55 -10.76 4.74 13.63
CA PHE A 55 -10.13 5.98 13.19
C PHE A 55 -10.85 7.19 13.79
N ASP A 56 -10.11 8.01 14.54
CA ASP A 56 -10.57 9.32 15.01
C ASP A 56 -9.58 10.41 14.59
N ARG A 57 -10.02 11.31 13.71
CA ARG A 57 -9.22 12.44 13.22
C ARG A 57 -8.73 13.37 14.34
N ASN A 58 -9.39 13.39 15.50
CA ASN A 58 -9.01 14.23 16.63
C ASN A 58 -7.81 13.67 17.42
N ASN A 59 -7.41 12.42 17.12
CA ASN A 59 -6.22 11.80 17.67
C ASN A 59 -4.92 12.23 16.96
N PHE A 60 -5.01 13.19 16.04
CA PHE A 60 -3.90 13.67 15.23
C PHE A 60 -3.68 15.17 15.48
N ASP A 61 -2.44 15.58 15.71
CA ASP A 61 -2.03 16.97 15.90
C ASP A 61 -0.84 17.35 15.00
N ASN A 62 0.41 17.16 15.45
CA ASN A 62 1.61 17.29 14.65
C ASN A 62 1.85 16.03 13.81
N SER A 63 0.80 15.54 13.17
CA SER A 63 0.73 14.16 12.66
C SER A 63 1.58 13.89 11.42
N ALA A 64 2.04 14.94 10.73
CA ALA A 64 2.98 14.78 9.62
C ALA A 64 4.45 14.65 10.11
N ASN A 65 4.74 14.92 11.38
CA ASN A 65 6.03 14.59 11.98
C ASN A 65 5.99 13.14 12.49
N VAL A 66 6.39 12.20 11.63
CA VAL A 66 6.37 10.77 11.95
C VAL A 66 7.74 10.34 12.48
N ASP A 67 7.83 10.22 13.80
CA ASP A 67 9.04 9.83 14.54
C ASP A 67 8.94 8.43 15.17
N ASN A 68 7.94 7.64 14.76
CA ASN A 68 7.74 6.26 15.20
C ASN A 68 9.04 5.45 15.12
N LYS A 69 9.36 4.74 16.21
CA LYS A 69 10.60 3.95 16.36
C LYS A 69 10.87 3.01 15.18
N TRP A 70 9.84 2.38 14.63
CA TRP A 70 9.95 1.33 13.63
C TRP A 70 9.78 1.84 12.21
N PHE A 71 9.07 2.96 12.03
CA PHE A 71 8.77 3.54 10.73
C PHE A 71 8.90 5.07 10.74
N PRO A 72 10.11 5.60 10.99
CA PRO A 72 10.34 7.04 10.99
C PRO A 72 10.30 7.58 9.56
N LEU A 73 9.55 8.66 9.33
CA LEU A 73 9.44 9.31 8.00
C LEU A 73 9.94 10.75 8.10
N GLN A 74 11.27 10.90 8.17
CA GLN A 74 11.91 12.21 8.20
C GLN A 74 12.08 12.76 6.77
N PRO A 75 11.59 13.98 6.46
CA PRO A 75 11.74 14.59 5.14
C PRO A 75 13.18 14.62 4.64
N GLY A 76 13.38 14.30 3.37
CA GLY A 76 14.69 14.18 2.72
C GLY A 76 15.41 12.85 2.98
N THR A 77 14.84 11.93 3.75
CA THR A 77 15.35 10.54 3.80
C THR A 77 14.93 9.81 2.54
N GLN A 78 15.90 9.23 1.84
CA GLN A 78 15.68 8.33 0.73
C GLN A 78 16.28 6.96 1.05
N VAL A 79 15.55 5.90 0.75
CA VAL A 79 15.99 4.52 0.89
C VAL A 79 15.89 3.82 -0.45
N VAL A 80 16.84 2.92 -0.72
CA VAL A 80 16.86 2.10 -1.93
C VAL A 80 16.86 0.63 -1.52
N TYR A 81 15.87 -0.10 -2.00
CA TYR A 81 15.79 -1.55 -1.86
C TYR A 81 16.14 -2.22 -3.18
N LYS A 82 16.84 -3.36 -3.12
CA LYS A 82 17.21 -4.16 -4.28
C LYS A 82 16.90 -5.62 -4.02
N GLY A 83 16.51 -6.35 -5.05
CA GLY A 83 16.23 -7.78 -4.95
C GLY A 83 15.53 -8.30 -6.20
N PHE A 84 14.49 -9.10 -6.02
CA PHE A 84 13.76 -9.74 -7.12
C PHE A 84 12.31 -10.07 -6.75
N THR A 85 11.46 -10.17 -7.77
CA THR A 85 10.17 -10.87 -7.71
C THR A 85 10.27 -12.22 -8.42
N GLU A 86 9.38 -13.16 -8.11
CA GLU A 86 9.23 -14.39 -8.89
C GLU A 86 7.91 -14.36 -9.63
N GLU A 87 7.97 -14.16 -10.95
CA GLU A 87 6.80 -14.04 -11.82
C GLU A 87 6.88 -15.14 -12.89
N ASP A 88 5.83 -15.95 -13.02
CA ASP A 88 5.76 -17.09 -13.95
C ASP A 88 6.98 -18.04 -13.88
N GLY A 89 7.48 -18.24 -12.65
CA GLY A 89 8.64 -19.10 -12.38
C GLY A 89 9.99 -18.51 -12.77
N LYS A 90 10.03 -17.22 -13.14
CA LYS A 90 11.26 -16.48 -13.46
C LYS A 90 11.56 -15.46 -12.37
N ARG A 91 12.85 -15.28 -12.07
CA ARG A 91 13.31 -14.20 -11.22
C ARG A 91 13.49 -12.94 -12.05
N VAL A 92 12.82 -11.87 -11.63
CA VAL A 92 12.90 -10.55 -12.25
C VAL A 92 13.57 -9.61 -11.25
N PRO A 93 14.73 -9.01 -11.58
CA PRO A 93 15.33 -7.94 -10.79
C PRO A 93 14.32 -6.85 -10.42
N ALA A 94 14.23 -6.59 -9.12
CA ALA A 94 13.34 -5.57 -8.55
C ALA A 94 14.16 -4.54 -7.77
N ARG A 95 13.73 -3.29 -7.83
CA ARG A 95 14.35 -2.18 -7.09
C ARG A 95 13.29 -1.16 -6.73
N VAL A 96 13.23 -0.79 -5.47
CA VAL A 96 12.30 0.23 -4.96
C VAL A 96 13.10 1.43 -4.44
N VAL A 97 12.64 2.64 -4.75
CA VAL A 97 13.17 3.89 -4.18
C VAL A 97 12.06 4.62 -3.47
N GLN A 98 12.18 4.69 -2.15
CA GLN A 98 11.25 5.44 -1.31
C GLN A 98 11.91 6.74 -0.85
N THR A 99 11.23 7.85 -1.06
CA THR A 99 11.68 9.19 -0.65
C THR A 99 10.62 9.83 0.23
N VAL A 100 10.97 10.15 1.48
CA VAL A 100 10.14 11.00 2.32
C VAL A 100 10.28 12.43 1.84
N THR A 101 9.21 13.02 1.32
CA THR A 101 9.24 14.40 0.83
C THR A 101 9.07 15.40 1.96
N ASP A 102 9.21 16.69 1.66
CA ASP A 102 8.82 17.80 2.53
C ASP A 102 7.47 18.40 2.11
N LEU A 103 6.55 17.54 1.68
CA LEU A 103 5.15 17.88 1.44
C LEU A 103 4.25 17.33 2.55
N THR A 104 3.18 18.06 2.83
CA THR A 104 2.02 17.56 3.56
C THR A 104 0.76 17.61 2.72
N LYS A 105 -0.19 16.73 3.00
CA LYS A 105 -1.55 16.81 2.45
C LYS A 105 -2.58 16.52 3.53
N VAL A 106 -3.72 17.21 3.51
CA VAL A 106 -4.82 16.94 4.43
C VAL A 106 -5.75 15.90 3.81
N ILE A 107 -5.82 14.72 4.45
CA ILE A 107 -6.70 13.62 4.06
C ILE A 107 -7.66 13.32 5.22
N ASN A 108 -8.97 13.32 4.95
CA ASN A 108 -10.00 13.10 5.97
C ASN A 108 -9.87 13.98 7.24
N GLY A 109 -9.37 15.21 7.09
CA GLY A 109 -9.11 16.14 8.19
C GLY A 109 -7.80 15.93 8.94
N VAL A 110 -6.97 14.96 8.55
CA VAL A 110 -5.66 14.68 9.14
C VAL A 110 -4.56 15.16 8.21
N ARG A 111 -3.59 15.92 8.76
CA ARG A 111 -2.39 16.30 8.03
C ARG A 111 -1.43 15.12 7.94
N THR A 112 -1.04 14.77 6.72
CA THR A 112 -0.17 13.62 6.42
C THR A 112 1.18 14.10 5.90
N VAL A 113 2.23 13.32 6.08
CA VAL A 113 3.46 13.43 5.30
C VAL A 113 3.28 12.68 3.97
N VAL A 114 3.80 13.26 2.88
CA VAL A 114 3.79 12.62 1.56
C VAL A 114 5.11 11.88 1.34
N VAL A 115 5.00 10.58 1.10
CA VAL A 115 6.12 9.72 0.71
C VAL A 115 5.98 9.42 -0.78
N TRP A 116 7.05 9.58 -1.55
CA TRP A 116 7.11 9.22 -2.96
C TRP A 116 7.86 7.89 -3.10
N ASP A 117 7.22 6.89 -3.67
CA ASP A 117 7.79 5.56 -3.92
C ASP A 117 7.82 5.25 -5.42
N VAL A 118 8.86 4.53 -5.86
CA VAL A 118 9.04 4.14 -7.25
C VAL A 118 9.56 2.71 -7.33
N ASP A 119 8.77 1.82 -7.93
CA ASP A 119 9.12 0.44 -8.19
C ASP A 119 9.65 0.27 -9.63
N TYR A 120 10.79 -0.40 -9.72
CA TYR A 120 11.46 -0.75 -10.96
C TYR A 120 11.58 -2.26 -11.08
N LYS A 121 11.16 -2.79 -12.23
CA LYS A 121 11.43 -4.18 -12.65
C LYS A 121 12.25 -4.19 -13.93
N ASP A 122 13.31 -5.00 -13.95
CA ASP A 122 14.29 -5.03 -15.05
C ASP A 122 14.82 -3.63 -15.42
N GLY A 123 15.00 -2.76 -14.41
CA GLY A 123 15.50 -1.41 -14.57
C GLY A 123 14.50 -0.39 -15.15
N LYS A 124 13.26 -0.80 -15.43
CA LYS A 124 12.19 0.08 -15.93
C LYS A 124 11.19 0.38 -14.84
N VAL A 125 10.68 1.62 -14.80
CA VAL A 125 9.58 1.98 -13.89
C VAL A 125 8.37 1.11 -14.22
N LYS A 126 7.82 0.45 -13.21
CA LYS A 126 6.54 -0.26 -13.29
C LYS A 126 5.46 0.45 -12.51
N GLU A 127 5.84 1.08 -11.41
CA GLU A 127 4.93 1.85 -10.59
C GLU A 127 5.63 3.08 -10.01
N SER A 128 4.89 4.17 -9.91
CA SER A 128 5.27 5.30 -9.08
C SER A 128 4.07 5.77 -8.30
N GLU A 129 4.25 5.99 -7.00
CA GLU A 129 3.15 6.34 -6.12
C GLU A 129 3.52 7.41 -5.11
N ILE A 130 2.52 8.16 -4.68
CA ILE A 130 2.60 8.97 -3.48
C ILE A 130 1.66 8.42 -2.41
N ILE A 131 2.20 8.27 -1.21
CA ILE A 131 1.55 7.60 -0.09
C ILE A 131 1.41 8.60 1.06
N PHE A 132 0.26 8.58 1.73
CA PHE A 132 -0.08 9.53 2.77
C PHE A 132 -0.06 8.87 4.15
N PHE A 133 0.96 9.20 4.95
CA PHE A 133 1.10 8.68 6.31
C PHE A 133 0.89 9.76 7.36
N ALA A 134 0.37 9.37 8.52
CA ALA A 134 0.25 10.27 9.67
C ALA A 134 0.46 9.51 10.98
N GLN A 135 1.17 10.11 11.93
CA GLN A 135 1.31 9.56 13.27
C GLN A 135 0.25 10.15 14.21
N ALA A 136 -0.47 9.27 14.90
CA ALA A 136 -1.42 9.64 15.94
C ALA A 136 -0.72 9.88 17.29
N LYS A 137 -1.42 10.51 18.26
CA LYS A 137 -0.88 10.81 19.60
C LYS A 137 -0.46 9.57 20.40
N ASP A 138 -1.03 8.42 20.08
CA ASP A 138 -0.65 7.13 20.66
C ASP A 138 0.63 6.53 20.06
N GLY A 139 1.22 7.19 19.05
CA GLY A 139 2.44 6.79 18.36
C GLY A 139 2.22 5.83 17.19
N ASN A 140 0.97 5.41 16.92
CA ASN A 140 0.68 4.57 15.76
C ASN A 140 0.79 5.40 14.47
N VAL A 141 1.43 4.83 13.45
CA VAL A 141 1.48 5.41 12.10
C VAL A 141 0.33 4.84 11.30
N TRP A 142 -0.50 5.72 10.76
CA TRP A 142 -1.66 5.42 9.95
C TRP A 142 -1.36 5.66 8.47
N LEU A 143 -1.87 4.77 7.61
CA LEU A 143 -1.95 4.94 6.16
C LEU A 143 -3.34 5.51 5.83
N LEU A 144 -3.36 6.66 5.15
CA LEU A 144 -4.59 7.38 4.82
C LEU A 144 -4.92 7.35 3.33
N GLY A 145 -4.06 6.77 2.50
CA GLY A 145 -4.30 6.58 1.09
C GLY A 145 -3.03 6.61 0.26
N GLU A 146 -3.23 6.37 -1.03
CA GLU A 146 -2.18 6.45 -2.04
C GLU A 146 -2.74 6.90 -3.38
N LEU A 147 -1.88 7.54 -4.17
CA LEU A 147 -2.10 7.78 -5.60
C LEU A 147 -0.99 7.04 -6.33
N ARG A 148 -1.37 6.13 -7.22
CA ARG A 148 -0.48 5.17 -7.84
C ARG A 148 -0.58 5.27 -9.35
N GLU A 149 0.56 5.41 -10.01
CA GLU A 149 0.71 5.43 -11.47
C GLU A 149 1.34 4.12 -11.92
N VAL A 150 0.76 3.48 -12.93
CA VAL A 150 1.25 2.23 -13.50
C VAL A 150 1.85 2.50 -14.87
N TYR A 151 2.99 1.85 -15.12
CA TYR A 151 3.75 2.00 -16.34
C TYR A 151 3.97 0.64 -17.02
N ASP A 152 3.87 0.62 -18.34
CA ASP A 152 4.30 -0.51 -19.17
C ASP A 152 5.41 -0.05 -20.11
N GLU A 153 6.53 -0.77 -20.13
CA GLU A 153 7.71 -0.38 -20.91
C GLU A 153 8.13 1.11 -20.74
N ALA A 154 7.95 1.67 -19.54
CA ALA A 154 8.13 3.09 -19.17
C ALA A 154 7.12 4.09 -19.77
N GLU A 155 6.10 3.62 -20.48
CA GLU A 155 4.94 4.41 -20.90
C GLU A 155 3.88 4.45 -19.78
N PHE A 156 3.31 5.63 -19.52
CA PHE A 156 2.24 5.79 -18.54
C PHE A 156 0.95 5.13 -19.04
N VAL A 157 0.46 4.13 -18.31
CA VAL A 157 -0.74 3.36 -18.67
C VAL A 157 -1.99 3.90 -17.96
N GLY A 158 -1.83 4.38 -16.73
CA GLY A 158 -2.93 4.95 -15.99
C GLY A 158 -2.63 5.13 -14.50
N SER A 159 -3.58 5.72 -13.79
CA SER A 159 -3.48 5.94 -12.37
C SER A 159 -4.68 5.38 -11.60
N ARG A 160 -4.43 4.96 -10.36
CA ARG A 160 -5.45 4.56 -9.39
C ARG A 160 -5.18 5.28 -8.09
N ALA A 161 -6.22 5.52 -7.32
CA ALA A 161 -6.11 6.25 -6.08
C ALA A 161 -7.17 5.82 -5.10
N TRP A 162 -6.85 5.85 -3.82
CA TRP A 162 -7.84 5.79 -2.76
C TRP A 162 -7.40 6.71 -1.62
N LEU A 163 -8.37 7.37 -1.00
CA LEU A 163 -8.14 8.28 0.11
C LEU A 163 -9.17 7.98 1.18
N ALA A 164 -8.73 7.85 2.43
CA ALA A 164 -9.61 7.61 3.57
C ALA A 164 -10.73 8.66 3.62
N GLY A 165 -11.95 8.20 3.90
CA GLY A 165 -13.14 9.05 3.93
C GLY A 165 -13.74 9.37 2.55
N LEU A 166 -13.13 8.92 1.46
CA LEU A 166 -13.70 9.00 0.11
C LEU A 166 -14.07 7.62 -0.41
N ASP A 167 -15.19 7.55 -1.13
CA ASP A 167 -15.63 6.38 -1.91
C ASP A 167 -15.66 5.06 -1.10
N GLY A 168 -15.93 5.15 0.21
CA GLY A 168 -15.98 3.99 1.11
C GLY A 168 -14.62 3.50 1.62
N SER A 169 -13.53 4.21 1.31
CA SER A 169 -12.18 3.86 1.75
C SER A 169 -11.93 4.28 3.20
N ASN A 170 -11.14 3.49 3.93
CA ASN A 170 -10.84 3.70 5.34
C ASN A 170 -9.33 3.68 5.57
N ALA A 171 -8.85 4.57 6.45
CA ALA A 171 -7.49 4.54 6.93
C ALA A 171 -7.25 3.28 7.79
N GLY A 172 -6.01 2.83 7.85
CA GLY A 172 -5.59 1.76 8.75
C GLY A 172 -4.21 2.05 9.35
N ILE A 173 -3.78 1.17 10.25
CA ILE A 173 -2.50 1.32 10.94
C ILE A 173 -1.42 0.67 10.06
N MET A 174 -0.47 1.45 9.56
CA MET A 174 0.72 0.93 8.87
C MET A 174 1.73 0.36 9.87
N MET A 175 1.93 1.04 11.00
CA MET A 175 2.90 0.63 12.02
C MET A 175 2.40 0.96 13.42
N LYS A 176 2.42 -0.03 14.32
CA LYS A 176 2.09 0.18 15.74
C LYS A 176 3.24 0.89 16.46
N ALA A 177 2.90 1.69 17.47
CA ALA A 177 3.89 2.32 18.37
C ALA A 177 4.70 1.26 19.15
N ASP A 178 3.98 0.25 19.66
CA ASP A 178 4.52 -0.85 20.46
C ASP A 178 4.03 -2.21 19.92
N PRO A 179 4.63 -2.71 18.82
CA PRO A 179 4.25 -3.97 18.21
C PRO A 179 4.69 -5.15 19.09
N ARG A 180 3.74 -6.01 19.47
CA ARG A 180 3.97 -7.20 20.32
C ARG A 180 3.41 -8.47 19.68
N PRO A 181 4.18 -9.58 19.66
CA PRO A 181 3.65 -10.89 19.25
C PRO A 181 2.49 -11.33 20.15
N GLY A 182 1.62 -12.19 19.62
CA GLY A 182 0.45 -12.68 20.35
C GLY A 182 -0.69 -11.66 20.48
N THR A 183 -0.58 -10.49 19.85
CA THR A 183 -1.69 -9.55 19.69
C THR A 183 -2.46 -9.82 18.39
N PRO A 184 -3.75 -9.48 18.30
CA PRO A 184 -4.51 -9.62 17.06
C PRO A 184 -3.88 -8.85 15.89
N SER A 185 -4.10 -9.36 14.67
CA SER A 185 -3.77 -8.62 13.46
C SER A 185 -4.58 -7.33 13.38
N TYR A 186 -4.05 -6.34 12.67
CA TYR A 186 -4.65 -5.01 12.53
C TYR A 186 -4.82 -4.65 11.06
N SER A 187 -5.90 -3.93 10.73
CA SER A 187 -6.10 -3.44 9.36
C SER A 187 -5.07 -2.37 9.01
N GLN A 188 -4.41 -2.52 7.86
CA GLN A 188 -3.53 -1.48 7.27
C GLN A 188 -4.32 -0.48 6.41
N GLY A 189 -5.57 -0.81 6.10
CA GLY A 189 -6.59 0.06 5.56
C GLY A 189 -7.62 -0.73 4.78
N TYR A 190 -8.49 -0.02 4.07
CA TYR A 190 -9.48 -0.64 3.19
C TYR A 190 -9.78 0.28 2.02
N ALA A 191 -9.68 -0.26 0.81
CA ALA A 191 -10.09 0.40 -0.42
C ALA A 191 -11.01 -0.53 -1.23
N PRO A 192 -12.29 -0.16 -1.44
CA PRO A 192 -13.24 -0.98 -2.18
C PRO A 192 -12.89 -1.07 -3.69
N PRO A 193 -13.65 -1.81 -4.50
CA PRO A 193 -13.48 -1.79 -5.96
C PRO A 193 -13.40 -0.36 -6.51
N PRO A 194 -12.53 -0.11 -7.50
CA PRO A 194 -11.72 -1.09 -8.23
C PRO A 194 -10.35 -1.40 -7.59
N PHE A 195 -10.04 -0.83 -6.42
CA PHE A 195 -8.74 -0.99 -5.77
C PHE A 195 -8.59 -2.36 -5.10
N ASN A 196 -9.66 -2.84 -4.43
CA ASN A 196 -9.75 -4.17 -3.82
C ASN A 196 -8.61 -4.49 -2.83
N TRP A 197 -8.30 -3.56 -1.93
CA TRP A 197 -7.21 -3.71 -0.97
C TRP A 197 -7.75 -3.71 0.46
N ALA A 198 -7.26 -4.64 1.28
CA ALA A 198 -7.74 -4.87 2.64
C ALA A 198 -6.70 -5.60 3.50
N ASP A 199 -5.42 -5.24 3.32
CA ASP A 199 -4.33 -5.96 3.98
C ASP A 199 -4.36 -5.74 5.49
N ARG A 200 -3.89 -6.76 6.20
CA ARG A 200 -3.71 -6.75 7.64
C ARG A 200 -2.28 -7.09 7.99
N GLY A 201 -1.74 -6.36 8.94
CA GLY A 201 -0.45 -6.66 9.57
C GLY A 201 -0.63 -7.52 10.82
N ALA A 202 0.23 -8.51 11.00
CA ALA A 202 0.34 -9.31 12.21
C ALA A 202 1.79 -9.29 12.72
N VAL A 203 1.99 -9.02 14.01
CA VAL A 203 3.33 -9.02 14.61
C VAL A 203 3.78 -10.47 14.78
N GLU A 204 4.69 -10.91 13.91
CA GLU A 204 5.17 -12.29 13.85
C GLU A 204 6.28 -12.51 14.87
N LYS A 205 7.33 -11.67 14.86
CA LYS A 205 8.50 -11.79 15.73
C LYS A 205 9.05 -10.42 16.12
N VAL A 206 9.70 -10.37 17.28
CA VAL A 206 10.48 -9.22 17.75
C VAL A 206 11.86 -9.68 18.20
N GLY A 207 12.81 -8.76 18.38
CA GLY A 207 14.14 -9.06 18.92
C GLY A 207 15.03 -9.86 17.95
N GLN A 208 14.70 -9.86 16.65
CA GLN A 208 15.46 -10.61 15.66
C GLN A 208 16.78 -9.91 15.31
N LYS A 209 17.64 -10.60 14.58
CA LYS A 209 18.83 -10.01 13.94
C LYS A 209 18.74 -10.26 12.44
N ALA A 210 19.09 -9.27 11.64
CA ALA A 210 19.13 -9.42 10.19
C ALA A 210 20.27 -8.59 9.61
N CYS A 211 20.94 -9.14 8.60
CA CYS A 211 21.93 -8.41 7.80
C CYS A 211 21.39 -8.26 6.39
N VAL A 212 21.60 -7.09 5.83
CA VAL A 212 21.27 -6.66 4.47
C VAL A 212 22.46 -5.85 3.93
N PRO A 213 22.51 -5.49 2.63
CA PRO A 213 23.67 -4.78 2.11
C PRO A 213 23.98 -3.46 2.83
N ALA A 214 22.96 -2.74 3.32
CA ALA A 214 23.14 -1.51 4.10
C ALA A 214 23.71 -1.72 5.51
N GLY A 215 23.73 -2.96 6.03
CA GLY A 215 24.31 -3.28 7.33
C GLY A 215 23.61 -4.41 8.09
N CYS A 216 24.09 -4.66 9.31
CA CYS A 216 23.49 -5.63 10.24
C CYS A 216 22.76 -4.92 11.38
N TYR A 217 21.51 -5.34 11.60
CA TYR A 217 20.61 -4.74 12.58
C TYR A 217 20.26 -5.74 13.68
N LYS A 218 20.08 -5.21 14.89
CA LYS A 218 19.57 -5.93 16.07
C LYS A 218 18.16 -5.42 16.37
N ASP A 219 17.46 -6.14 17.24
CA ASP A 219 16.10 -5.80 17.67
C ASP A 219 15.10 -5.67 16.51
N VAL A 220 15.28 -6.49 15.47
CA VAL A 220 14.46 -6.45 14.27
C VAL A 220 13.06 -6.99 14.58
N LEU A 221 12.05 -6.22 14.18
CA LEU A 221 10.63 -6.57 14.18
C LEU A 221 10.30 -7.25 12.86
N VAL A 222 9.45 -8.28 12.90
CA VAL A 222 8.91 -8.93 11.69
C VAL A 222 7.39 -8.83 11.75
N ILE A 223 6.81 -8.25 10.70
CA ILE A 223 5.37 -8.19 10.48
C ILE A 223 5.04 -9.10 9.29
N ALA A 224 4.05 -9.96 9.45
CA ALA A 224 3.43 -10.68 8.35
C ALA A 224 2.21 -9.89 7.86
N GLU A 225 2.18 -9.60 6.58
CA GLU A 225 1.09 -8.89 5.89
C GLU A 225 0.34 -9.89 5.02
N SER A 226 -0.99 -9.80 5.03
CA SER A 226 -1.85 -10.71 4.27
C SER A 226 -3.26 -10.14 4.11
N SER A 227 -4.00 -10.65 3.14
CA SER A 227 -5.42 -10.36 2.97
C SER A 227 -6.26 -11.63 2.90
N LYS A 228 -7.54 -11.51 3.28
CA LYS A 228 -8.52 -12.59 3.08
C LYS A 228 -8.74 -12.90 1.60
N HIS A 229 -8.56 -11.90 0.74
CA HIS A 229 -8.74 -12.04 -0.70
C HIS A 229 -7.68 -12.97 -1.31
N GLU A 230 -6.43 -12.83 -0.89
CA GLU A 230 -5.32 -13.67 -1.36
C GLU A 230 -5.28 -15.02 -0.64
N GLY A 231 -5.83 -15.08 0.57
CA GLY A 231 -5.96 -16.29 1.37
C GLY A 231 -4.82 -16.48 2.37
N PRO A 232 -4.97 -17.41 3.32
CA PRO A 232 -4.06 -17.55 4.46
C PRO A 232 -2.65 -18.05 4.09
N ASP A 233 -2.49 -18.64 2.90
CA ASP A 233 -1.22 -19.16 2.39
C ASP A 233 -0.46 -18.15 1.52
N ALA A 234 -0.87 -16.87 1.53
CA ALA A 234 -0.20 -15.77 0.84
C ALA A 234 0.18 -14.70 1.87
N GLN A 235 1.47 -14.56 2.15
CA GLN A 235 1.96 -13.56 3.10
C GLN A 235 3.24 -12.91 2.62
N GLN A 236 3.28 -11.58 2.71
CA GLN A 236 4.53 -10.84 2.70
C GLN A 236 5.08 -10.72 4.13
N LEU A 237 6.40 -10.71 4.26
CA LEU A 237 7.11 -10.54 5.52
C LEU A 237 7.95 -9.28 5.45
N LYS A 238 7.60 -8.28 6.26
CA LYS A 238 8.36 -7.01 6.36
C LYS A 238 9.18 -7.02 7.64
N TYR A 239 10.49 -6.83 7.51
CA TYR A 239 11.44 -6.78 8.60
C TYR A 239 11.79 -5.33 8.88
N TYR A 240 11.56 -4.83 10.10
CA TYR A 240 11.80 -3.45 10.49
C TYR A 240 12.94 -3.33 11.49
N ALA A 241 13.84 -2.38 11.27
CA ALA A 241 14.90 -2.02 12.22
C ALA A 241 14.57 -0.69 12.92
N PRO A 242 14.83 -0.56 14.24
CA PRO A 242 14.61 0.69 14.96
C PRO A 242 15.38 1.87 14.34
N GLY A 243 14.68 2.99 14.14
CA GLY A 243 15.24 4.22 13.58
C GLY A 243 15.47 4.21 12.08
N VAL A 244 15.12 3.12 11.38
CA VAL A 244 15.42 2.93 9.95
C VAL A 244 14.16 2.79 9.11
N GLY A 245 13.19 1.98 9.53
CA GLY A 245 12.10 1.53 8.66
C GLY A 245 12.21 0.04 8.36
N TYR A 246 11.50 -0.42 7.32
CA TYR A 246 11.70 -1.79 6.84
C TYR A 246 13.07 -1.90 6.17
N ILE A 247 13.79 -2.99 6.47
CA ILE A 247 15.13 -3.28 5.95
C ILE A 247 15.11 -4.45 4.98
N LYS A 248 14.06 -5.28 5.04
CA LYS A 248 13.91 -6.46 4.20
C LYS A 248 12.45 -6.79 3.98
N VAL A 249 12.13 -7.17 2.75
CA VAL A 249 10.88 -7.82 2.35
C VAL A 249 11.20 -9.26 2.01
N GLY A 250 10.35 -10.16 2.46
CA GLY A 250 10.32 -11.55 2.01
C GLY A 250 8.88 -12.02 1.93
N TRP A 251 8.70 -13.33 1.83
CA TRP A 251 7.38 -13.93 1.70
C TRP A 251 7.29 -15.31 2.34
N ARG A 252 6.06 -15.78 2.54
CA ARG A 252 5.75 -17.12 3.04
C ARG A 252 4.45 -17.64 2.42
N GLY A 253 4.42 -18.96 2.20
CA GLY A 253 3.21 -19.69 1.79
C GLY A 253 3.12 -19.91 0.28
N LYS A 254 2.35 -20.93 -0.12
CA LYS A 254 2.24 -21.37 -1.53
C LYS A 254 1.34 -20.47 -2.37
N GLY A 255 0.45 -19.72 -1.72
CA GLY A 255 -0.47 -18.79 -2.34
C GLY A 255 0.16 -17.44 -2.69
N GLU A 256 1.35 -17.13 -2.15
CA GLU A 256 2.07 -15.92 -2.52
C GLU A 256 2.51 -15.98 -4.00
N LYS A 257 2.05 -15.00 -4.78
CA LYS A 257 2.26 -14.94 -6.23
C LYS A 257 3.43 -14.07 -6.62
N LEU A 258 3.63 -12.93 -5.96
CA LEU A 258 4.69 -11.99 -6.30
C LEU A 258 6.05 -12.49 -5.80
N ARG A 259 6.04 -13.16 -4.65
CA ARG A 259 7.22 -13.78 -4.02
C ARG A 259 8.40 -12.82 -3.95
N GLU A 260 8.09 -11.58 -3.59
CA GLU A 260 9.04 -10.49 -3.56
C GLU A 260 10.08 -10.69 -2.46
N THR A 261 11.34 -10.53 -2.82
CA THR A 261 12.44 -10.42 -1.88
C THR A 261 13.18 -9.13 -2.18
N LEU A 262 13.17 -8.20 -1.23
CA LEU A 262 13.89 -6.93 -1.31
C LEU A 262 14.74 -6.76 -0.06
N GLU A 263 15.94 -6.22 -0.21
CA GLU A 263 16.82 -5.89 0.90
C GLU A 263 17.28 -4.45 0.77
N LEU A 264 17.35 -3.75 1.91
CA LEU A 264 17.81 -2.37 1.98
C LEU A 264 19.27 -2.31 1.56
N ALA A 265 19.50 -1.60 0.46
CA ALA A 265 20.81 -1.41 -0.11
C ALA A 265 21.45 -0.12 0.39
N GLU A 266 20.69 0.98 0.40
CA GLU A 266 21.22 2.31 0.64
C GLU A 266 20.20 3.16 1.43
N ILE A 267 20.70 4.00 2.35
CA ILE A 267 19.95 5.06 3.02
C ILE A 267 20.72 6.36 2.80
N VAL A 268 20.07 7.38 2.27
CA VAL A 268 20.70 8.65 1.91
C VAL A 268 19.87 9.81 2.45
N LYS A 269 20.56 10.84 2.98
CA LYS A 269 19.94 12.14 3.21
C LYS A 269 20.10 12.98 1.95
N LEU A 270 18.99 13.31 1.32
CA LEU A 270 18.97 14.12 0.10
C LEU A 270 19.48 15.54 0.37
N THR A 271 20.20 16.09 -0.62
CA THR A 271 20.49 17.53 -0.67
C THR A 271 19.19 18.31 -0.90
N PRO A 272 19.17 19.62 -0.58
CA PRO A 272 18.00 20.47 -0.85
C PRO A 272 17.53 20.40 -2.32
N ASP A 273 18.44 20.40 -3.28
CA ASP A 273 18.11 20.31 -4.71
C ASP A 273 17.50 18.95 -5.10
N ALA A 274 18.04 17.85 -4.54
CA ALA A 274 17.50 16.52 -4.79
C ALA A 274 16.11 16.35 -4.16
N LEU A 275 15.90 16.89 -2.96
CA LEU A 275 14.59 16.92 -2.31
C LEU A 275 13.59 17.77 -3.10
N ALA A 276 14.00 18.93 -3.62
CA ALA A 276 13.14 19.77 -4.46
C ALA A 276 12.71 19.05 -5.76
N LYS A 277 13.58 18.22 -6.34
CA LYS A 277 13.21 17.36 -7.48
C LYS A 277 12.19 16.29 -7.08
N ALA A 278 12.44 15.56 -6.00
CA ALA A 278 11.48 14.57 -5.49
C ALA A 278 10.10 15.19 -5.18
N ARG A 279 10.09 16.40 -4.63
CA ARG A 279 8.88 17.19 -4.40
C ARG A 279 8.14 17.50 -5.71
N ALA A 280 8.85 17.93 -6.75
CA ALA A 280 8.25 18.24 -8.03
C ALA A 280 7.60 17.00 -8.67
N GLU A 281 8.27 15.84 -8.61
CA GLU A 281 7.73 14.58 -9.11
C GLU A 281 6.46 14.16 -8.34
N ALA A 282 6.49 14.23 -7.01
CA ALA A 282 5.33 13.91 -6.17
C ALA A 282 4.11 14.81 -6.48
N LEU A 283 4.33 16.12 -6.68
CA LEU A 283 3.26 17.07 -7.04
C LEU A 283 2.68 16.79 -8.44
N GLU A 284 3.51 16.35 -9.38
CA GLU A 284 3.04 16.01 -10.72
C GLU A 284 2.21 14.72 -10.74
N ILE A 285 2.56 13.71 -9.92
CA ILE A 285 1.70 12.53 -9.68
C ILE A 285 0.35 12.97 -9.12
N GLU A 286 0.36 13.82 -8.08
CA GLU A 286 -0.87 14.32 -7.47
C GLU A 286 -1.76 15.03 -8.49
N LYS A 287 -1.18 15.91 -9.30
CA LYS A 287 -1.87 16.70 -10.33
C LYS A 287 -2.48 15.85 -11.43
N ARG A 288 -1.85 14.73 -11.80
CA ARG A 288 -2.35 13.79 -12.80
C ARG A 288 -3.42 12.84 -12.27
N ALA A 289 -3.49 12.65 -10.95
CA ALA A 289 -4.46 11.74 -10.36
C ALA A 289 -5.91 12.21 -10.63
N TYR A 290 -6.79 11.27 -10.96
CA TYR A 290 -8.21 11.58 -11.21
C TYR A 290 -8.94 12.11 -9.96
N LEU A 291 -8.37 11.93 -8.76
CA LEU A 291 -8.86 12.49 -7.51
C LEU A 291 -8.33 13.91 -7.21
N TYR A 292 -7.51 14.48 -8.08
CA TYR A 292 -6.96 15.82 -7.88
C TYR A 292 -8.09 16.84 -7.65
N GLY A 293 -7.93 17.68 -6.62
CA GLY A 293 -8.90 18.71 -6.24
C GLY A 293 -10.08 18.22 -5.38
N ARG A 294 -10.27 16.91 -5.15
CA ARG A 294 -11.29 16.42 -4.19
C ARG A 294 -10.91 16.63 -2.73
N THR A 295 -9.63 16.93 -2.48
CA THR A 295 -9.06 17.33 -1.19
C THR A 295 -8.12 18.51 -1.45
N PRO A 296 -7.79 19.33 -0.43
CA PRO A 296 -6.75 20.36 -0.57
C PRO A 296 -5.47 19.76 -1.14
N PRO A 297 -4.80 20.42 -2.11
CA PRO A 297 -3.59 19.89 -2.74
C PRO A 297 -2.46 19.73 -1.71
N ALA A 298 -1.46 18.91 -2.03
CA ALA A 298 -0.27 18.85 -1.21
C ALA A 298 0.46 20.20 -1.21
N GLU A 299 0.99 20.56 -0.06
CA GLU A 299 1.70 21.82 0.18
C GLU A 299 3.01 21.54 0.92
N LEU A 300 3.96 22.47 0.84
CA LEU A 300 5.20 22.38 1.62
C LEU A 300 4.91 22.25 3.11
N MET A 301 5.67 21.40 3.80
CA MET A 301 5.67 21.39 5.26
C MET A 301 6.11 22.77 5.74
N LYS A 302 5.29 23.39 6.59
CA LYS A 302 5.68 24.62 7.29
C LYS A 302 6.85 24.29 8.22
N SER A 303 7.88 25.12 8.23
CA SER A 303 8.98 24.93 9.18
C SER A 303 8.47 25.15 10.60
N ALA A 304 9.08 24.49 11.60
CA ALA A 304 8.79 24.73 13.02
C ALA A 304 9.05 26.20 13.45
N THR A 305 9.72 26.98 12.60
CA THR A 305 9.95 28.42 12.76
C THR A 305 8.73 29.23 12.33
N ASP A 306 8.00 28.80 11.30
CA ASP A 306 6.81 29.50 10.78
C ASP A 306 5.57 29.29 11.67
N ALA A 307 5.51 28.18 12.41
CA ALA A 307 4.40 27.83 13.28
C ALA A 307 4.34 28.65 14.59
N ARG A 308 5.39 29.41 14.92
CA ARG A 308 5.46 30.28 16.11
C ARG A 308 5.15 31.75 15.82
N GLY A 309 4.78 32.08 14.58
CA GLY A 309 4.51 33.44 14.12
C GLY A 309 3.03 33.75 13.84
N GLN A 310 2.09 32.93 14.29
CA GLN A 310 0.64 33.17 14.17
C GLN A 310 -0.05 33.07 15.54
#